data_AF-A0A2E2W6T9-F1
#
_entry.id   AF-A0A2E2W6T9-F1
#
_cell.length_a   1.000
_cell.length_b   1.000
_cell.length_c   1.000
_cell.angle_alpha   90.00
_cell.angle_beta   90.00
_cell.angle_gamma   90.00
#
_symmetry.space_group_name_H-M   'P 1'
#
loop_
_entity.id
_entity.type
_entity.pdbx_description
1 polymer ?
#
loop_
_entity_poly.entity_id
_entity_poly.type
_entity_poly.pdbx_seq_one_letter_code
_entity_poly.pdbx_strand_id
1 'polypeptide(L)' 'MSSWLKRKSRIEKLEQKYAELMRKSFRVALKDRKESEKVQKQAYKVFDEIKYLTLQRADK' A
#
# COMPACT_ATOMS: atom_id res chain seq x y z
N MET A 1 14.96 -17.01 -23.29
CA MET A 1 13.48 -16.86 -23.38
C MET A 1 13.07 -15.69 -22.50
N SER A 2 13.03 -14.49 -23.08
CA SER A 2 12.96 -13.21 -22.36
C SER A 2 11.50 -12.74 -22.20
N SER A 3 10.76 -13.30 -21.23
CA SER A 3 9.33 -12.98 -21.05
C SER A 3 8.93 -12.59 -19.61
N TRP A 4 9.85 -12.05 -18.80
CA TRP A 4 9.60 -11.97 -17.34
C TRP A 4 9.72 -10.60 -16.67
N LEU A 5 9.56 -9.51 -17.42
CA LEU A 5 9.31 -8.18 -16.86
C LEU A 5 7.84 -7.79 -17.13
N LYS A 6 6.90 -8.52 -16.53
CA LYS A 6 5.50 -8.05 -16.50
C LYS A 6 5.48 -6.73 -15.72
N ARG A 7 5.02 -5.66 -16.38
CA ARG A 7 4.81 -4.37 -15.72
C ARG A 7 3.78 -4.57 -14.61
N LYS A 8 4.14 -4.18 -13.38
CA LYS A 8 3.22 -4.20 -12.24
C LYS A 8 1.95 -3.42 -12.58
N SER A 9 0.82 -4.05 -12.36
CA SER A 9 -0.49 -3.42 -12.39
C SER A 9 -0.59 -2.30 -11.36
N ARG A 10 -1.57 -1.40 -11.53
CA ARG A 10 -1.79 -0.30 -10.60
C ARG A 10 -2.06 -0.81 -9.18
N ILE A 11 -2.82 -1.89 -9.03
CA ILE A 11 -3.13 -2.51 -7.72
C ILE A 11 -1.85 -3.02 -7.07
N GLU A 12 -1.01 -3.77 -7.79
CA GLU A 12 0.26 -4.29 -7.23
C GLU A 12 1.21 -3.17 -6.77
N LYS A 13 1.22 -2.02 -7.47
CA LYS A 13 2.00 -0.85 -7.04
C LYS A 13 1.45 -0.24 -5.75
N LEU A 14 0.12 -0.17 -5.62
CA LEU A 14 -0.53 0.34 -4.41
C LEU A 14 -0.32 -0.60 -3.22
N GLU A 15 -0.42 -1.92 -3.43
CA GLU A 15 -0.14 -2.93 -2.40
C GLU A 15 1.30 -2.84 -1.88
N GLN A 16 2.26 -2.65 -2.78
CA GLN A 16 3.66 -2.43 -2.39
C GLN A 16 3.83 -1.16 -1.56
N LYS A 17 3.22 -0.05 -2.02
CA LYS A 17 3.26 1.22 -1.28
C LYS A 17 2.63 1.09 0.10
N TYR A 18 1.50 0.39 0.21
CA TYR A 18 0.85 0.10 1.49
C TYR A 18 1.79 -0.69 2.41
N ALA A 19 2.40 -1.76 1.91
CA ALA A 19 3.33 -2.59 2.68
C ALA A 19 4.57 -1.80 3.14
N GLU A 20 5.12 -0.93 2.29
CA GLU A 20 6.25 -0.06 2.64
C GLU A 20 5.88 0.93 3.74
N LEU A 21 4.71 1.57 3.65
CA LEU A 21 4.22 2.49 4.66
C LEU A 21 3.98 1.77 6.00
N MET A 22 3.35 0.59 5.99
CA MET A 22 3.13 -0.19 7.21
C MET A 22 4.44 -0.67 7.84
N ARG A 23 5.41 -1.12 7.04
CA ARG A 23 6.75 -1.47 7.56
C ARG A 23 7.42 -0.26 8.20
N LYS A 24 7.29 0.92 7.58
CA LYS A 24 7.83 2.17 8.12
C LYS A 24 7.11 2.56 9.42
N SER A 25 5.79 2.47 9.50
CA SER A 25 5.06 2.80 10.73
C SER A 25 5.47 1.91 11.89
N PHE A 26 5.62 0.60 11.67
CA PHE A 26 6.09 -0.32 12.72
C PHE A 26 7.50 -0.01 13.19
N ARG A 27 8.42 0.30 12.26
CA ARG A 27 9.80 0.68 12.61
C ARG A 27 9.84 1.95 13.45
N VAL A 28 8.98 2.91 13.14
CA VAL A 28 8.92 4.21 13.83
C VAL A 28 8.15 4.13 15.14
N ALA A 29 7.21 3.18 15.30
CA ALA A 29 6.36 3.04 16.49
C ALA A 29 7.14 2.95 17.80
N LEU A 30 8.31 2.31 17.79
CA LEU A 30 9.17 2.15 18.97
C LEU A 30 9.87 3.45 19.39
N LYS A 31 10.00 4.43 18.48
CA LYS A 31 10.75 5.68 18.71
C LYS A 31 9.83 6.90 18.81
N ASP A 32 8.81 6.94 17.96
CA ASP A 32 7.87 8.05 17.87
C ASP A 32 6.49 7.52 17.48
N ARG A 33 5.60 7.44 18.48
CA ARG A 33 4.23 6.97 18.27
C ARG A 33 3.44 7.90 17.34
N LYS A 34 3.61 9.22 17.48
CA LYS A 34 2.86 10.20 16.67
C LYS A 34 3.25 10.10 15.20
N GLU A 35 4.53 9.94 14.91
CA GLU A 35 5.00 9.77 13.54
C GLU A 35 4.58 8.41 12.97
N SER A 36 4.61 7.35 13.77
CA SER A 36 4.07 6.04 13.38
C SER A 36 2.59 6.12 12.99
N GLU A 37 1.77 6.77 13.83
CA GLU A 37 0.34 6.97 13.56
C GLU A 37 0.10 7.77 12.27
N LYS A 38 0.91 8.79 11.98
CA LYS A 38 0.83 9.55 10.72
C LYS A 38 1.12 8.67 9.50
N VAL A 39 2.19 7.88 9.55
CA VAL A 39 2.57 6.97 8.47
C VAL A 39 1.50 5.89 8.29
N GLN A 40 0.94 5.37 9.38
CA GLN A 40 -0.14 4.40 9.34
C GLN A 40 -1.43 4.99 8.73
N LYS A 41 -1.78 6.25 9.05
CA LYS A 41 -2.89 6.96 8.38
C LYS A 41 -2.67 7.09 6.87
N GLN A 42 -1.43 7.32 6.44
CA GLN A 42 -1.10 7.34 5.01
C GLN A 42 -1.28 5.95 4.36
N ALA A 43 -0.88 4.89 5.06
CA ALA A 43 -1.08 3.52 4.59
C ALA A 43 -2.58 3.22 4.41
N TYR A 44 -3.43 3.63 5.35
CA TYR A 44 -4.88 3.42 5.22
C TYR A 44 -5.49 4.13 4.02
N LYS A 45 -5.05 5.34 3.69
CA LYS A 45 -5.50 6.00 2.45
C LYS A 45 -5.17 5.20 1.19
N VAL A 46 -3.99 4.56 1.15
CA VAL A 46 -3.60 3.69 0.04
C VAL A 46 -4.46 2.43 0.01
N PHE A 47 -4.77 1.87 1.18
CA PHE A 47 -5.63 0.70 1.29
C PHE A 47 -7.07 0.97 0.84
N ASP A 48 -7.60 2.16 1.13
CA ASP A 48 -8.92 2.59 0.65
C ASP A 48 -8.93 2.72 -0.88
N GLU A 49 -7.85 3.22 -1.49
CA GLU A 49 -7.71 3.25 -2.96
C GLU A 49 -7.67 1.84 -3.55
N ILE A 50 -6.96 0.90 -2.91
CA ILE A 50 -6.94 -0.52 -3.32
C ILE A 50 -8.36 -1.10 -3.26
N LYS A 51 -9.08 -0.90 -2.15
CA LYS A 51 -10.46 -1.36 -2.00
C LYS A 51 -11.36 -0.83 -3.09
N TYR A 52 -11.31 0.49 -3.34
CA TYR A 52 -12.11 1.12 -4.38
C TYR A 52 -11.85 0.51 -5.76
N LEU A 53 -10.58 0.35 -6.15
CA LEU A 53 -10.22 -0.22 -7.45
C LEU A 53 -10.60 -1.71 -7.56
N THR A 54 -10.53 -2.46 -6.47
CA THR A 54 -10.93 -3.87 -6.43
C THR A 54 -12.45 -4.01 -6.55
N LEU A 55 -13.24 -3.18 -5.84
CA LEU A 55 -14.69 -3.17 -5.93
C LEU A 55 -15.16 -2.74 -7.34
N GLN A 56 -14.59 -1.67 -7.89
CA GLN A 56 -14.90 -1.23 -9.26
C GLN A 56 -14.61 -2.30 -10.33
N ARG A 57 -13.64 -3.20 -10.08
CA ARG A 57 -13.37 -4.33 -10.97
C ARG A 57 -14.37 -5.48 -10.80
N ALA A 58 -14.94 -5.66 -9.62
CA ALA A 58 -15.91 -6.71 -9.34
C ALA A 58 -17.31 -6.39 -9.91
N ASP A 59 -17.64 -5.10 -10.04
CA ASP A 59 -18.89 -4.63 -10.63
C ASP A 59 -18.89 -4.60 -12.18
N LYS A 60 -17.83 -5.08 -12.83
CA LYS A 60 -17.66 -5.14 -14.29
C LYS A 60 -17.60 -6.58 -14.79
#